data_AF-A0A1U7WC71-F1
#
_entry.id   AF-A0A1U7WC71-F1
#
_cell.length_a   1.000
_cell.length_b   1.000
_cell.length_c   1.000
_cell.angle_alpha   90.00
_cell.angle_beta   90.00
_cell.angle_gamma   90.00
#
_symmetry.space_group_name_H-M   'P 1'
#
loop_
_entity.id
_entity.type
_entity.pdbx_description
1 polymer ?
#
loop_
_entity_poly.entity_id
_entity_poly.type
_entity_poly.pdbx_seq_one_letter_code
_entity_poly.pdbx_strand_id
1 'polypeptide(L)'
;MFIKLVIGEFTLNVVSAYAPQAGLDEEVKRRFWEGLDEIVRSIPPTERLFIGGDFNDHIGAAVGSYGKVHGGFGLGDRNGRGTSLLDFAKAFELVIANSTFPKREEHLVTF
;
A
#
# COMPACT_ATOMS: atom_id res chain seq x y z
N MET A 1 6.38 -3.10 11.44
CA MET A 1 7.86 -3.12 11.62
C MET A 1 8.48 -2.20 10.58
N PHE A 2 9.50 -1.44 10.93
CA PHE A 2 10.20 -0.54 10.02
C PHE A 2 11.70 -0.76 10.17
N ILE A 3 12.39 -0.94 9.05
CA ILE A 3 13.84 -1.14 9.01
C ILE A 3 14.43 -0.17 7.99
N LYS A 4 15.54 0.45 8.38
CA LYS A 4 16.36 1.31 7.54
C LYS A 4 17.69 0.62 7.24
N LEU A 5 18.00 0.44 5.97
CA LEU A 5 19.19 -0.23 5.46
C LEU A 5 20.04 0.76 4.67
N VAL A 6 21.33 0.84 4.98
CA VAL A 6 22.30 1.64 4.22
C VAL A 6 23.12 0.70 3.35
N ILE A 7 23.03 0.86 2.02
CA ILE A 7 23.66 0.02 1.02
C ILE A 7 24.51 0.92 0.10
N GLY A 8 25.81 1.00 0.40
CA GLY A 8 26.69 1.95 -0.26
C GLY A 8 26.25 3.39 0.01
N GLU A 9 25.99 4.15 -1.06
CA GLU A 9 25.51 5.53 -0.97
C GLU A 9 23.98 5.64 -0.94
N PHE A 10 23.25 4.52 -0.97
CA PHE A 10 21.79 4.50 -0.97
C PHE A 10 21.22 4.08 0.37
N THR A 11 20.09 4.68 0.73
CA THR A 11 19.32 4.30 1.90
C THR A 11 17.96 3.75 1.48
N LEU A 12 17.63 2.57 2.03
CA LEU A 12 16.41 1.83 1.77
C LEU A 12 15.58 1.72 3.05
N ASN A 13 14.32 2.10 2.96
CA ASN A 13 13.34 2.01 4.02
C ASN A 13 12.33 0.92 3.67
N VAL A 14 12.23 -0.09 4.53
CA VAL A 14 11.28 -1.19 4.36
C VAL A 14 10.28 -1.14 5.51
N VAL A 15 9.02 -0.88 5.17
CA VAL A 15 7.89 -0.92 6.10
C VAL A 15 7.15 -2.23 5.89
N SER A 16 6.99 -3.00 6.96
CA SER A 16 6.06 -4.12 7.02
C SER A 16 4.82 -3.71 7.80
N ALA A 17 3.67 -3.76 7.13
CA ALA A 17 2.37 -3.38 7.66
C ALA A 17 1.42 -4.59 7.72
N TYR A 18 0.52 -4.60 8.70
CA TYR A 18 -0.62 -5.51 8.75
C TYR A 18 -1.83 -4.70 9.18
N ALA A 19 -2.75 -4.44 8.24
CA ALA A 19 -3.89 -3.59 8.51
C ALA A 19 -4.92 -4.32 9.39
N PRO A 20 -5.62 -3.59 10.28
CA PRO A 20 -6.68 -4.16 11.09
C PRO A 20 -7.79 -4.81 10.25
N GLN A 21 -8.34 -5.93 10.74
CA GLN A 21 -9.49 -6.59 10.12
C GLN A 21 -10.72 -5.68 10.05
N ALA A 22 -11.60 -5.94 9.08
CA ALA A 22 -12.80 -5.13 8.84
C ALA A 22 -13.73 -5.00 10.06
N GLY A 23 -13.77 -6.02 10.93
CA GLY A 23 -14.62 -6.04 12.14
C GLY A 23 -14.04 -5.33 13.36
N LEU A 24 -12.81 -4.81 13.29
CA LEU A 24 -12.22 -4.04 14.39
C LEU A 24 -12.78 -2.61 14.44
N ASP A 25 -12.62 -2.00 15.61
CA ASP A 25 -13.08 -0.64 15.88
C ASP A 25 -12.42 0.38 14.95
N GLU A 26 -13.17 1.43 14.58
CA GLU A 26 -12.70 2.47 13.67
C GLU A 26 -11.51 3.26 14.25
N GLU A 27 -11.40 3.38 15.58
CA GLU A 27 -10.25 4.02 16.19
C GLU A 27 -8.97 3.22 15.96
N VAL A 28 -9.05 1.88 15.97
CA VAL A 28 -7.90 1.00 15.69
C VAL A 28 -7.45 1.17 14.24
N LYS A 29 -8.39 1.23 13.30
CA LYS A 29 -8.11 1.47 11.88
C LYS A 29 -7.50 2.85 11.65
N ARG A 30 -8.04 3.89 12.31
CA ARG A 30 -7.51 5.26 12.24
C ARG A 30 -6.07 5.31 12.75
N ARG A 31 -5.79 4.74 13.93
CA ARG A 31 -4.44 4.71 14.51
C ARG A 31 -3.44 3.98 13.62
N PHE A 32 -3.85 2.91 12.93
CA PHE A 32 -3.01 2.23 11.95
C PHE A 32 -2.60 3.17 10.80
N TRP A 33 -3.56 3.86 10.18
CA TRP A 33 -3.27 4.77 9.06
C TRP A 33 -2.46 5.99 9.49
N GLU A 34 -2.72 6.54 10.67
CA GLU A 34 -1.93 7.66 11.24
C GLU A 34 -0.48 7.25 11.49
N GLY A 35 -0.25 6.08 12.08
CA GLY A 35 1.11 5.58 12.30
C GLY A 35 1.84 5.30 10.99
N LEU A 36 1.14 4.78 9.97
CA LEU A 36 1.74 4.58 8.65
C LEU A 36 2.07 5.90 7.95
N ASP A 37 1.17 6.89 8.00
CA ASP A 37 1.39 8.25 7.47
C ASP A 37 2.59 8.92 8.15
N GLU A 38 2.70 8.83 9.48
CA GLU A 38 3.84 9.38 10.24
C GLU A 38 5.17 8.74 9.81
N ILE A 39 5.21 7.42 9.67
CA ILE A 39 6.41 6.70 9.21
C ILE A 39 6.80 7.17 7.81
N VAL A 40 5.87 7.23 6.87
CA VAL A 40 6.19 7.61 5.48
C VAL A 40 6.64 9.06 5.39
N ARG A 41 6.02 9.98 6.14
CA ARG A 41 6.44 11.39 6.20
C ARG A 41 7.80 11.59 6.84
N SER A 42 8.22 10.69 7.74
CA SER A 42 9.53 10.76 8.38
C SER A 42 10.68 10.39 7.42
N ILE A 43 10.38 9.75 6.29
CA ILE A 43 11.38 9.29 5.32
C ILE A 43 11.71 10.43 4.34
N PRO A 44 12.99 10.83 4.21
CA PRO A 44 13.38 11.83 3.23
C PRO A 44 13.04 11.39 1.80
N PRO A 45 12.56 12.30 0.92
CA PRO A 45 12.27 11.97 -0.48
C PRO A 45 13.47 11.46 -1.29
N THR A 46 14.69 11.68 -0.81
CA THR A 46 15.94 11.18 -1.41
C THR A 46 16.20 9.70 -1.11
N GLU A 47 15.52 9.13 -0.11
CA GLU A 47 15.65 7.72 0.27
C GLU A 47 14.57 6.88 -0.42
N ARG A 48 14.86 5.59 -0.60
CA ARG A 48 13.91 4.66 -1.25
C ARG A 48 12.97 4.06 -0.21
N LEU A 49 11.69 3.95 -0.53
CA LEU A 49 10.66 3.39 0.34
C LEU A 49 9.97 2.19 -0.32
N PHE A 50 9.88 1.09 0.43
CA PHE A 50 9.07 -0.08 0.09
C PHE A 50 8.14 -0.40 1.25
N ILE A 51 6.85 -0.50 0.96
CA ILE A 51 5.84 -0.91 1.91
C ILE A 51 5.31 -2.25 1.45
N GLY A 52 5.46 -3.27 2.30
CA GLY A 52 4.95 -4.61 2.08
C GLY A 52 4.06 -5.03 3.24
N GLY A 53 3.16 -5.97 2.98
CA GLY A 53 2.26 -6.43 4.02
C GLY A 53 0.90 -6.80 3.49
N ASP A 54 0.02 -7.13 4.43
CA ASP A 54 -1.38 -7.39 4.16
C ASP A 54 -2.21 -6.20 4.65
N PHE A 55 -2.87 -5.53 3.71
CA PHE A 55 -3.71 -4.38 3.99
C PHE A 55 -5.18 -4.76 4.18
N ASN A 56 -5.56 -6.03 4.02
CA ASN A 56 -6.96 -6.47 4.09
C ASN A 56 -7.89 -5.65 3.17
N ASP A 57 -7.35 -5.17 2.05
CA ASP A 57 -7.96 -4.17 1.16
C ASP A 57 -8.12 -4.70 -0.25
N HIS A 58 -9.14 -4.19 -0.95
CA HIS A 58 -9.45 -4.62 -2.30
C HIS A 58 -9.51 -3.43 -3.24
N ILE A 59 -8.45 -3.24 -4.02
CA ILE A 59 -8.29 -2.08 -4.93
C ILE A 59 -9.08 -2.21 -6.24
N GLY A 60 -9.53 -3.43 -6.57
CA GLY A 60 -10.31 -3.75 -7.76
C GLY A 60 -9.51 -3.74 -9.06
N ALA A 61 -10.13 -4.14 -10.18
CA ALA A 61 -9.52 -4.08 -11.51
C ALA A 61 -9.57 -2.67 -12.13
N ALA A 62 -10.59 -1.88 -11.80
CA ALA A 62 -10.89 -0.61 -12.46
C ALA A 62 -9.86 0.48 -12.09
N VAL A 63 -9.06 0.96 -13.04
CA VAL A 63 -8.03 1.99 -12.78
C VAL A 63 -8.65 3.33 -12.34
N GLY A 64 -9.66 3.83 -13.07
CA GLY A 64 -10.29 5.12 -12.78
C GLY A 64 -9.30 6.30 -12.78
N SER A 65 -9.37 7.18 -11.78
CA SER A 65 -8.48 8.34 -11.62
C SER A 65 -7.11 8.00 -11.01
N TYR A 66 -6.80 6.71 -10.84
CA TYR A 66 -5.59 6.22 -10.16
C TYR A 66 -4.51 5.69 -11.12
N GLY A 67 -4.54 6.07 -12.41
CA GLY A 67 -3.61 5.54 -13.42
C GLY A 67 -2.12 5.74 -13.15
N LYS A 68 -1.73 6.65 -12.24
CA LYS A 68 -0.33 6.82 -11.82
C LYS A 68 0.11 5.81 -10.76
N VAL A 69 -0.83 5.20 -10.02
CA VAL A 69 -0.54 4.34 -8.86
C VAL A 69 -1.08 2.92 -9.02
N HIS A 70 -2.07 2.72 -9.89
CA HIS A 70 -2.74 1.45 -10.13
C HIS A 70 -2.45 0.95 -11.54
N GLY A 71 -1.84 -0.23 -11.66
CA GLY A 71 -1.37 -0.75 -12.95
C GLY A 71 -2.40 -1.52 -13.78
N GLY A 72 -3.61 -1.71 -13.26
CA GLY A 72 -4.75 -2.27 -14.01
C GLY A 72 -4.90 -3.78 -13.96
N PHE A 73 -3.98 -4.49 -13.29
CA PHE A 73 -4.04 -5.94 -13.12
C PHE A 73 -4.61 -6.36 -11.76
N GLY A 74 -5.58 -5.60 -11.24
CA GLY A 74 -6.35 -5.99 -10.06
C GLY A 74 -7.48 -6.97 -10.43
N LEU A 75 -8.08 -7.60 -9.43
CA LEU A 75 -9.24 -8.48 -9.58
C LEU A 75 -10.46 -7.84 -8.92
N GLY A 76 -11.67 -8.13 -9.37
CA GLY A 76 -12.93 -7.77 -8.69
C GLY A 76 -13.20 -6.27 -8.52
N ASP A 77 -14.14 -5.95 -7.62
CA ASP A 77 -14.64 -4.59 -7.38
C ASP A 77 -13.97 -3.92 -6.20
N ARG A 78 -13.55 -2.67 -6.38
CA ARG A 78 -12.92 -1.87 -5.33
C ARG A 78 -13.84 -1.70 -4.12
N ASN A 79 -13.30 -1.96 -2.92
CA ASN A 79 -13.97 -1.65 -1.66
C ASN A 79 -13.51 -0.30 -1.08
N GLY A 80 -14.20 0.20 -0.05
CA GLY A 80 -13.89 1.51 0.55
C GLY A 80 -12.46 1.64 1.07
N ARG A 81 -11.90 0.57 1.63
CA ARG A 81 -10.52 0.59 2.13
C ARG A 81 -9.49 0.51 1.00
N GLY A 82 -9.78 -0.21 -0.08
CA GLY A 82 -8.98 -0.19 -1.30
C GLY A 82 -8.91 1.21 -1.93
N THR A 83 -9.98 2.01 -1.81
CA THR A 83 -9.92 3.44 -2.14
C THR A 83 -8.96 4.18 -1.22
N SER A 84 -9.03 3.97 0.10
CA SER A 84 -8.09 4.60 1.06
C SER A 84 -6.63 4.24 0.77
N LEU A 85 -6.32 2.98 0.44
CA LEU A 85 -4.98 2.56 0.06
C LEU A 85 -4.51 3.25 -1.24
N LEU A 86 -5.41 3.43 -2.21
CA LEU A 86 -5.10 4.14 -3.45
C LEU A 86 -4.90 5.65 -3.25
N ASP A 87 -5.70 6.27 -2.39
CA ASP A 87 -5.54 7.67 -2.01
C ASP A 87 -4.22 7.89 -1.26
N PHE A 88 -3.87 6.98 -0.35
CA PHE A 88 -2.59 6.97 0.33
C PHE A 88 -1.42 6.84 -0.67
N ALA A 89 -1.47 5.84 -1.56
CA ALA A 89 -0.43 5.67 -2.57
C ALA A 89 -0.29 6.90 -3.47
N LYS A 90 -1.42 7.52 -3.85
CA LYS A 90 -1.43 8.74 -4.66
C LYS A 90 -0.86 9.95 -3.91
N ALA A 91 -1.16 10.10 -2.63
CA ALA A 91 -0.66 11.20 -1.81
C ALA A 91 0.87 11.18 -1.66
N PHE A 92 1.46 9.99 -1.62
CA PHE A 92 2.90 9.78 -1.48
C PHE A 92 3.62 9.39 -2.78
N GLU A 93 2.95 9.53 -3.93
CA GLU A 93 3.49 9.18 -5.26
C GLU A 93 4.05 7.75 -5.35
N LEU A 94 3.42 6.82 -4.63
CA LEU A 94 3.75 5.40 -4.62
C LEU A 94 2.99 4.63 -5.69
N VAL A 95 3.58 3.54 -6.17
CA VAL A 95 2.94 2.61 -7.11
C VAL A 95 2.59 1.31 -6.41
N ILE A 96 1.35 0.83 -6.58
CA ILE A 96 0.94 -0.48 -6.09
C ILE A 96 1.47 -1.55 -7.05
N ALA A 97 2.68 -2.02 -6.77
CA ALA A 97 3.38 -3.02 -7.58
C ALA A 97 2.54 -4.29 -7.82
N ASN A 98 1.74 -4.71 -6.84
CA ASN A 98 0.88 -5.91 -6.97
C ASN A 98 -0.12 -5.81 -8.13
N SER A 99 -0.53 -4.58 -8.48
CA SER A 99 -1.49 -4.30 -9.57
C SER A 99 -0.82 -4.01 -10.91
N THR A 100 0.52 -4.02 -11.00
CA THR A 100 1.29 -3.57 -12.17
C THR A 100 1.66 -4.69 -13.13
N PHE A 101 1.60 -5.93 -12.68
CA PHE A 101 2.02 -7.08 -13.48
C PHE A 101 0.84 -8.03 -13.70
N PRO A 102 0.70 -8.61 -14.90
CA PRO A 102 -0.27 -9.67 -15.12
C PRO A 102 0.08 -10.88 -14.24
N LYS A 103 -0.92 -11.43 -13.57
CA LYS A 103 -0.80 -12.64 -12.75
C LYS A 103 -1.88 -13.63 -13.14
N ARG A 104 -1.67 -14.90 -12.82
CA ARG A 104 -2.74 -15.89 -12.86
C ARG A 104 -3.81 -15.50 -11.84
N GLU A 105 -5.07 -15.77 -12.14
CA GLU A 105 -6.19 -15.41 -11.26
C GLU A 105 -6.02 -15.99 -9.85
N GLU A 106 -5.50 -17.21 -9.73
CA GLU A 106 -5.17 -17.88 -8.47
C GLU A 106 -4.17 -17.10 -7.57
N HIS A 107 -3.38 -16.18 -8.15
CA HIS A 107 -2.44 -15.33 -7.42
C HIS A 107 -2.96 -13.91 -7.17
N LEU A 108 -4.16 -13.58 -7.67
CA LEU A 108 -4.81 -12.28 -7.45
C LEU A 108 -5.74 -12.30 -6.24
N VAL A 109 -6.12 -13.49 -5.78
CA VAL A 109 -6.97 -13.68 -4.60
C VAL A 109 -6.08 -13.89 -3.38
N THR A 110 -6.21 -12.99 -2.40
CA THR A 110 -5.71 -13.17 -1.04
C THR A 110 -6.93 -13.47 -0.15
N PHE A 111 -7.04 -14.71 0.35
CA PHE A 111 -8.09 -15.13 1.28
C PHE A 111 -7.79 -14.70 2.71
#